data_AF-A0A9E4AG96-F1
#
_entry.id   AF-A0A9E4AG96-F1
#
_cell.length_a   1.000
_cell.length_b   1.000
_cell.length_c   1.000
_cell.angle_alpha   90.00
_cell.angle_beta   90.00
_cell.angle_gamma   90.00
#
_symmetry.space_group_name_H-M   'P 1'
#
loop_
_entity.id
_entity.type
_entity.pdbx_description
1 polymer ?
#
loop_
_entity_poly.entity_id
_entity_poly.type
_entity_poly.pdbx_seq_one_letter_code
_entity_poly.pdbx_strand_id
1 'polypeptide(L)'
;MKVRDTMVYMFRHPMIPIGHLLCWCLFFVLLIVLIERSPDFFSSLKDALPIIAVLGFITSYREVRGKLKGIAKRQHVWMNWYNRQFATEMSERSLEALPLSDIPQIDSYFQKVKYLLVSMVRVPMPLLIHFTFWNFVFAAGIFLDDPMQISIMDGASSDQLFNEFLSEYLERLPIAAILTLITGSLEIKGYVNGTFKTQMEWTNWHNRYIKTDHEEGGTVEPPVLMTDQSVAIFTFRLPERVIFESVCWILAFTLCTTLLSWLGIVENPNFFVRYLSFAVILAL
;
A
#
# COMPACT_ATOMS: atom_id res chain seq x y z
N MET A 1 4.52 4.94 11.64
CA MET A 1 4.83 5.41 10.27
C MET A 1 3.72 6.34 9.84
N LYS A 2 4.03 7.61 9.53
CA LYS A 2 2.99 8.57 9.13
C LYS A 2 2.64 8.37 7.64
N VAL A 3 1.38 8.60 7.29
CA VAL A 3 0.88 8.54 5.90
C VAL A 3 1.73 9.45 5.00
N ARG A 4 2.04 10.65 5.50
CA ARG A 4 2.91 11.64 4.84
C ARG A 4 4.25 11.06 4.38
N ASP A 5 4.98 10.37 5.25
CA ASP A 5 6.31 9.84 4.93
C ASP A 5 6.24 8.80 3.81
N THR A 6 5.17 8.00 3.84
CA THR A 6 4.87 6.99 2.81
C THR A 6 4.59 7.64 1.46
N MET A 7 3.75 8.67 1.43
CA MET A 7 3.44 9.41 0.20
C MET A 7 4.68 10.10 -0.37
N VAL A 8 5.44 10.82 0.46
CA VAL A 8 6.67 11.49 0.03
C VAL A 8 7.66 10.48 -0.58
N TYR A 9 7.84 9.32 0.07
CA TYR A 9 8.69 8.27 -0.47
C TYR A 9 8.17 7.75 -1.82
N MET A 10 6.87 7.47 -1.92
CA MET A 10 6.25 6.97 -3.14
C MET A 10 6.44 7.94 -4.30
N PHE A 11 6.22 9.25 -4.09
CA PHE A 11 6.40 10.27 -5.13
C PHE A 11 7.86 10.52 -5.50
N ARG A 12 8.82 10.31 -4.59
CA ARG A 12 10.25 10.30 -4.92
C ARG A 12 10.66 9.08 -5.77
N HIS A 13 9.82 8.06 -5.83
CA HIS A 13 10.07 6.82 -6.57
C HIS A 13 8.90 6.53 -7.53
N PRO A 14 8.66 7.37 -8.56
CA PRO A 14 7.46 7.33 -9.41
C PRO A 14 7.33 6.02 -10.20
N MET A 15 8.42 5.29 -10.40
CA MET A 15 8.39 3.98 -11.06
C MET A 15 7.54 2.95 -10.30
N ILE A 16 7.38 3.10 -8.97
CA ILE A 16 6.54 2.20 -8.17
C ILE A 16 5.07 2.37 -8.57
N PRO A 17 4.42 3.54 -8.43
CA PRO A 17 3.03 3.72 -8.83
C PRO A 17 2.80 3.49 -10.32
N ILE A 18 3.74 3.87 -11.21
CA ILE A 18 3.64 3.59 -12.65
C ILE A 18 3.59 2.08 -12.92
N GLY A 19 4.48 1.29 -12.29
CA GLY A 19 4.50 -0.16 -12.45
C GLY A 19 3.22 -0.83 -11.98
N HIS A 20 2.65 -0.38 -10.85
CA HIS A 20 1.36 -0.87 -10.35
C HIS A 20 0.21 -0.50 -11.27
N LEU A 21 0.16 0.74 -11.75
CA LEU A 21 -0.87 1.20 -12.68
C LEU A 21 -0.86 0.36 -13.97
N LEU A 22 0.32 0.13 -14.55
CA LEU A 22 0.47 -0.72 -15.74
C LEU A 22 0.03 -2.16 -15.48
N CYS A 23 0.35 -2.72 -14.32
CA CYS A 23 -0.07 -4.08 -13.94
C CYS A 23 -1.60 -4.20 -13.86
N TRP A 24 -2.27 -3.22 -13.26
CA TRP A 24 -3.73 -3.18 -13.20
C TRP A 24 -4.36 -2.92 -14.57
N CYS A 25 -3.80 -2.02 -15.39
CA CYS A 25 -4.23 -1.84 -16.77
C CYS A 25 -4.21 -3.17 -17.54
N LEU A 26 -3.08 -3.90 -17.49
CA LEU A 26 -2.95 -5.20 -18.15
C LEU A 26 -3.94 -6.22 -17.62
N PHE A 27 -4.13 -6.28 -16.30
CA PHE A 27 -5.10 -7.18 -15.68
C PHE A 27 -6.53 -6.91 -16.16
N PHE A 28 -6.97 -5.64 -16.17
CA PHE A 28 -8.31 -5.28 -16.63
C PHE A 28 -8.49 -5.50 -18.13
N VAL A 29 -7.48 -5.19 -18.95
CA VAL A 29 -7.50 -5.51 -20.39
C VAL A 29 -7.71 -7.01 -20.59
N LEU A 30 -6.97 -7.86 -19.87
CA LEU A 30 -7.14 -9.31 -19.94
C LEU A 30 -8.53 -9.75 -19.46
N LEU A 31 -9.03 -9.17 -18.36
CA LEU A 31 -10.34 -9.47 -17.80
C LEU A 31 -11.46 -9.15 -18.81
N ILE A 32 -11.42 -7.95 -19.40
CA ILE A 32 -12.41 -7.52 -20.40
C ILE A 32 -12.33 -8.44 -21.62
N VAL A 33 -11.13 -8.72 -22.17
CA VAL A 33 -10.97 -9.60 -23.34
C VAL A 33 -11.50 -11.02 -23.08
N LEU A 34 -11.31 -11.55 -21.88
CA LEU A 34 -11.73 -12.91 -21.53
C LEU A 34 -13.22 -13.02 -21.24
N ILE A 35 -13.82 -12.00 -20.61
CA ILE A 35 -15.21 -12.03 -20.15
C ILE A 35 -16.14 -11.38 -21.18
N GLU A 36 -15.81 -10.18 -21.63
CA GLU A 36 -16.58 -9.42 -22.60
C GLU A 36 -16.02 -9.68 -24.01
N ARG A 37 -16.65 -10.60 -24.73
CA ARG A 37 -16.53 -10.68 -26.20
C ARG A 37 -17.28 -9.54 -26.91
N SER A 38 -17.42 -8.40 -26.23
CA SER A 38 -18.24 -7.28 -26.67
C SER A 38 -17.47 -6.41 -27.68
N PRO A 39 -18.15 -5.88 -28.71
CA PRO A 39 -17.59 -4.84 -29.57
C PRO A 39 -17.24 -3.54 -28.83
N ASP A 40 -17.76 -3.34 -27.61
CA ASP A 40 -17.63 -2.09 -26.84
C ASP A 40 -16.44 -2.07 -25.87
N PHE A 41 -15.40 -2.88 -26.12
CA PHE A 41 -14.18 -2.99 -25.30
C PHE A 41 -13.64 -1.64 -24.80
N PHE A 42 -13.61 -0.62 -25.66
CA PHE A 42 -13.06 0.69 -25.31
C PHE A 42 -13.94 1.46 -24.31
N SER A 43 -15.26 1.28 -24.34
CA SER A 43 -16.16 1.87 -23.35
C SER A 43 -15.92 1.23 -21.99
N SER A 44 -15.95 -0.10 -21.92
CA SER A 44 -15.67 -0.85 -20.68
C SER A 44 -14.31 -0.49 -20.07
N LEU A 45 -13.28 -0.37 -20.91
CA LEU A 45 -11.95 0.02 -20.44
C LEU A 45 -11.92 1.46 -19.91
N LYS A 46 -12.59 2.39 -20.59
CA LYS A 46 -12.70 3.79 -20.15
C LYS A 46 -13.41 3.88 -18.80
N ASP A 47 -14.49 3.13 -18.62
CA ASP A 47 -15.26 3.09 -17.38
C ASP A 47 -14.48 2.41 -16.24
N ALA A 48 -13.55 1.50 -16.56
CA ALA A 48 -12.66 0.88 -15.61
C ALA A 48 -11.45 1.75 -15.19
N LEU A 49 -11.10 2.82 -15.93
CA LEU A 49 -9.91 3.64 -15.64
C LEU A 49 -9.87 4.21 -14.21
N PRO A 50 -10.96 4.75 -13.63
CA PRO A 50 -10.94 5.23 -12.25
C PRO A 50 -10.62 4.11 -11.25
N ILE A 51 -11.18 2.92 -11.46
CA ILE A 51 -10.95 1.75 -10.61
C ILE A 51 -9.48 1.31 -10.71
N ILE A 52 -8.94 1.23 -11.92
CA ILE A 52 -7.53 0.91 -12.18
C ILE A 52 -6.60 1.92 -11.48
N ALA A 53 -6.90 3.21 -11.57
CA ALA A 53 -6.12 4.27 -10.94
C ALA A 53 -6.13 4.15 -9.41
N VAL A 54 -7.31 3.94 -8.82
CA VAL A 54 -7.46 3.76 -7.37
C VAL A 54 -6.72 2.51 -6.90
N LEU A 55 -6.89 1.38 -7.58
CA LEU A 55 -6.22 0.14 -7.22
C LEU A 55 -4.69 0.25 -7.35
N GLY A 56 -4.19 0.85 -8.43
CA GLY A 56 -2.76 1.09 -8.62
C GLY A 56 -2.16 2.00 -7.55
N PHE A 57 -2.91 3.02 -7.12
CA PHE A 57 -2.51 3.88 -6.02
C PHE A 57 -2.47 3.14 -4.68
N ILE A 58 -3.51 2.37 -4.35
CA ILE A 58 -3.56 1.58 -3.09
C ILE A 58 -2.40 0.59 -3.06
N THR A 59 -2.19 -0.17 -4.13
CA THR A 59 -1.17 -1.23 -4.14
C THR A 59 0.24 -0.66 -4.05
N SER A 60 0.52 0.45 -4.74
CA SER A 60 1.80 1.15 -4.64
C SER A 60 2.03 1.76 -3.24
N TYR A 61 1.02 2.42 -2.68
CA TYR A 61 1.08 2.95 -1.31
C TYR A 61 1.37 1.85 -0.29
N ARG A 62 0.70 0.69 -0.39
CA ARG A 62 0.88 -0.43 0.53
C ARG A 62 2.26 -1.07 0.43
N GLU A 63 2.78 -1.24 -0.79
CA GLU A 63 4.16 -1.72 -0.98
C GLU A 63 5.18 -0.75 -0.34
N VAL A 64 5.04 0.55 -0.58
CA VAL A 64 5.93 1.56 -0.01
C VAL A 64 5.82 1.60 1.52
N ARG A 65 4.60 1.56 2.07
CA ARG A 65 4.37 1.53 3.52
C ARG A 65 5.04 0.32 4.15
N GLY A 66 4.86 -0.85 3.54
CA GLY A 66 5.54 -2.08 3.94
C GLY A 66 7.05 -1.87 3.96
N LYS A 67 7.61 -1.38 2.86
CA LYS A 67 9.06 -1.13 2.71
C LYS A 67 9.61 -0.24 3.81
N LEU A 68 8.98 0.90 4.06
CA LEU A 68 9.40 1.79 5.14
C LEU A 68 9.34 1.10 6.51
N LYS A 69 8.29 0.31 6.80
CA LYS A 69 8.18 -0.43 8.07
C LYS A 69 9.34 -1.41 8.24
N GLY A 70 9.72 -2.11 7.17
CA GLY A 70 10.86 -3.01 7.16
C GLY A 70 12.18 -2.31 7.43
N ILE A 71 12.41 -1.17 6.76
CA ILE A 71 13.59 -0.32 6.95
C ILE A 71 13.68 0.15 8.40
N ALA A 72 12.63 0.77 8.92
CA ALA A 72 12.61 1.33 10.28
C ALA A 72 12.87 0.25 11.35
N LYS A 73 12.24 -0.92 11.20
CA LYS A 73 12.47 -2.04 12.12
C LYS A 73 13.92 -2.49 12.12
N ARG A 74 14.55 -2.63 10.94
CA ARG A 74 15.94 -3.07 10.84
C ARG A 74 16.92 -2.00 11.32
N GLN A 75 16.70 -0.75 10.96
CA GLN A 75 17.51 0.37 11.46
C GLN A 75 17.51 0.40 12.99
N HIS A 76 16.36 0.20 13.64
CA HIS A 76 16.30 0.16 15.10
C HIS A 76 17.15 -0.96 15.71
N VAL A 77 17.08 -2.19 15.16
CA VAL A 77 17.89 -3.32 15.65
C VAL A 77 19.38 -3.04 15.49
N TRP A 78 19.79 -2.55 14.32
CA TRP A 78 21.20 -2.25 14.04
C TRP A 78 21.72 -1.08 14.86
N MET A 79 20.93 -0.02 15.03
CA MET A 79 21.31 1.13 15.84
C MET A 79 21.48 0.74 17.32
N ASN A 80 20.57 -0.09 17.85
CA ASN A 80 20.71 -0.62 19.20
C ASN A 80 21.97 -1.47 19.36
N TRP A 81 22.31 -2.29 18.36
CA TRP A 81 23.54 -3.08 18.38
C TRP A 81 24.78 -2.18 18.31
N TYR A 82 24.79 -1.20 17.42
CA TYR A 82 25.88 -0.22 17.27
C TYR A 82 26.13 0.54 18.58
N ASN A 83 25.08 1.07 19.20
CA ASN A 83 25.19 1.79 20.47
C ASN A 83 25.76 0.91 21.59
N ARG A 84 25.44 -0.40 21.59
CA ARG A 84 26.05 -1.35 22.52
C ARG A 84 27.52 -1.58 22.23
N GLN A 85 27.92 -1.70 20.96
CA GLN A 85 29.33 -1.84 20.60
C GLN A 85 30.14 -0.62 21.04
N PHE A 86 29.66 0.58 20.72
CA PHE A 86 30.30 1.83 21.10
C PHE A 86 30.48 1.96 22.62
N ALA A 87 29.46 1.58 23.40
CA ALA A 87 29.56 1.56 24.87
C ALA A 87 30.54 0.49 25.40
N THR A 88 30.75 -0.60 24.65
CA THR A 88 31.58 -1.75 25.05
C THR A 88 33.05 -1.57 24.69
N GLU A 89 33.35 -0.91 23.55
CA GLU A 89 34.71 -0.50 23.17
C GLU A 89 35.38 0.36 24.25
N MET A 90 34.59 1.16 24.98
CA MET A 90 35.07 1.92 26.14
C MET A 90 35.41 1.05 27.38
N SER A 91 35.10 -0.26 27.36
CA SER A 91 35.18 -1.16 28.52
C SER A 91 36.09 -2.39 28.35
N GLU A 92 36.92 -2.45 27.29
CA GLU A 92 37.84 -3.56 26.98
C GLU A 92 37.18 -4.96 26.89
N ARG A 93 35.88 -5.04 26.58
CA ARG A 93 35.16 -6.31 26.42
C ARG A 93 35.12 -6.77 24.97
N SER A 94 35.04 -8.09 24.77
CA SER A 94 34.90 -8.71 23.45
C SER A 94 33.67 -8.18 22.70
N LEU A 95 33.82 -7.89 21.41
CA LEU A 95 32.76 -7.44 20.52
C LEU A 95 31.58 -8.44 20.51
N GLU A 96 30.35 -7.92 20.54
CA GLU A 96 29.13 -8.74 20.41
C GLU A 96 29.06 -9.26 18.97
N ALA A 97 28.56 -10.49 18.79
CA ALA A 97 28.28 -10.99 17.46
C ALA A 97 27.34 -10.03 16.70
N LEU A 98 27.54 -9.93 15.39
CA LEU A 98 26.64 -9.21 14.51
C LEU A 98 25.19 -9.64 14.74
N PRO A 99 24.20 -8.74 14.61
CA PRO A 99 22.80 -9.12 14.61
C PRO A 99 22.52 -9.86 13.29
N LEU A 100 22.94 -11.13 13.25
CA LEU A 100 22.62 -12.05 12.18
C LEU A 100 21.11 -12.19 12.20
N SER A 101 20.49 -11.65 11.16
CA SER A 101 19.10 -11.96 10.95
C SER A 101 18.98 -13.45 10.62
N ASP A 102 17.93 -14.10 11.08
CA ASP A 102 17.46 -15.39 10.54
C ASP A 102 17.01 -15.31 9.05
N ILE A 103 17.36 -14.23 8.37
CA ILE A 103 17.02 -14.01 6.98
C ILE A 103 18.17 -14.60 6.16
N PRO A 104 17.94 -15.74 5.48
CA PRO A 104 18.95 -16.32 4.60
C PRO A 104 19.31 -15.33 3.51
N GLN A 105 20.54 -15.40 3.00
CA GLN A 105 20.93 -14.69 1.79
C GLN A 105 20.08 -15.25 0.64
N ILE A 106 19.09 -14.47 0.20
CA ILE A 106 18.13 -14.91 -0.81
C ILE A 106 18.60 -14.50 -2.19
N ASP A 107 19.28 -15.42 -2.87
CA ASP A 107 19.82 -15.16 -4.20
C ASP A 107 18.83 -15.55 -5.31
N SER A 108 17.87 -16.44 -5.05
CA SER A 108 16.91 -16.91 -6.07
C SER A 108 15.51 -16.30 -5.93
N TYR A 109 14.85 -16.11 -7.08
CA TYR A 109 13.45 -15.67 -7.13
C TYR A 109 12.51 -16.60 -6.35
N PHE A 110 12.70 -17.92 -6.48
CA PHE A 110 11.89 -18.92 -5.77
C PHE A 110 12.02 -18.81 -4.25
N GLN A 111 13.22 -18.55 -3.74
CA GLN A 111 13.42 -18.32 -2.31
C GLN A 111 12.73 -17.03 -1.86
N LYS A 112 12.69 -15.96 -2.67
CA LYS A 112 11.94 -14.73 -2.35
C LYS A 112 10.44 -15.01 -2.22
N VAL A 113 9.88 -15.77 -3.16
CA VAL A 113 8.47 -16.18 -3.13
C VAL A 113 8.20 -17.07 -1.92
N LYS A 114 9.03 -18.09 -1.67
CA LYS A 114 8.92 -18.96 -0.48
C LYS A 114 8.95 -18.14 0.81
N TYR A 115 9.88 -17.22 0.93
CA TYR A 115 10.02 -16.38 2.12
C TYR A 115 8.83 -15.44 2.29
N LEU A 116 8.29 -14.89 1.20
CA LEU A 116 7.06 -14.10 1.21
C LEU A 116 5.88 -14.94 1.73
N LEU A 117 5.66 -16.14 1.19
CA LEU A 117 4.58 -17.04 1.63
C LEU A 117 4.73 -17.42 3.10
N VAL A 118 5.94 -17.78 3.54
CA VAL A 118 6.21 -18.08 4.96
C VAL A 118 5.98 -16.84 5.83
N SER A 119 6.32 -15.64 5.35
CA SER A 119 6.10 -14.39 6.07
C SER A 119 4.60 -14.06 6.20
N MET A 120 3.81 -14.37 5.17
CA MET A 120 2.35 -14.24 5.21
C MET A 120 1.72 -15.12 6.30
N VAL A 121 2.23 -16.35 6.46
CA VAL A 121 1.76 -17.26 7.51
C VAL A 121 2.22 -16.81 8.89
N ARG A 122 3.48 -16.37 9.04
CA ARG A 122 4.05 -15.95 10.33
C ARG A 122 3.51 -14.61 10.83
N VAL A 123 3.14 -13.72 9.91
CA VAL A 123 2.62 -12.40 10.21
C VAL A 123 1.32 -12.20 9.41
N PRO A 124 0.21 -12.83 9.83
CA PRO A 124 -1.05 -12.80 9.08
C PRO A 124 -1.79 -11.46 9.23
N MET A 125 -1.35 -10.58 10.14
CA MET A 125 -2.05 -9.35 10.46
C MET A 125 -2.33 -8.44 9.24
N PRO A 126 -1.40 -8.23 8.28
CA PRO A 126 -1.71 -7.49 7.07
C PRO A 126 -2.88 -8.12 6.29
N LEU A 127 -2.92 -9.45 6.16
CA LEU A 127 -4.02 -10.13 5.46
C LEU A 127 -5.35 -9.93 6.20
N LEU A 128 -5.38 -10.05 7.53
CA LEU A 128 -6.60 -9.81 8.30
C LEU A 128 -7.12 -8.37 8.18
N ILE A 129 -6.21 -7.39 8.19
CA ILE A 129 -6.56 -5.98 7.99
C ILE A 129 -7.15 -5.76 6.60
N HIS A 130 -6.49 -6.28 5.56
CA HIS A 130 -6.97 -6.14 4.18
C HIS A 130 -8.28 -6.90 3.94
N PHE A 131 -8.44 -8.08 4.54
CA PHE A 131 -9.68 -8.85 4.49
C PHE A 131 -10.84 -8.06 5.07
N THR A 132 -10.67 -7.56 6.30
CA THR A 132 -11.69 -6.76 6.96
C THR A 132 -12.02 -5.51 6.15
N PHE A 133 -11.00 -4.84 5.62
CA PHE A 133 -11.14 -3.65 4.80
C PHE A 133 -11.95 -3.92 3.52
N TRP A 134 -11.58 -4.94 2.74
CA TRP A 134 -12.27 -5.25 1.49
C TRP A 134 -13.69 -5.75 1.72
N ASN A 135 -13.94 -6.55 2.77
CA ASN A 135 -15.31 -6.93 3.11
C ASN A 135 -16.17 -5.72 3.49
N PHE A 136 -15.62 -4.77 4.24
CA PHE A 136 -16.32 -3.51 4.53
C PHE A 136 -16.59 -2.71 3.25
N VAL A 137 -15.60 -2.63 2.33
CA VAL A 137 -15.75 -1.97 1.04
C VAL A 137 -16.91 -2.57 0.24
N PHE A 138 -16.97 -3.89 0.13
CA PHE A 138 -18.03 -4.57 -0.62
C PHE A 138 -19.39 -4.47 0.06
N ALA A 139 -19.45 -4.64 1.38
CA ALA A 139 -20.69 -4.47 2.14
C ALA A 139 -21.26 -3.05 1.97
N ALA A 140 -20.43 -2.02 2.09
CA ALA A 140 -20.84 -0.64 1.85
C ALA A 140 -21.22 -0.42 0.39
N GLY A 141 -20.49 -1.00 -0.57
CA GLY A 141 -20.81 -0.92 -1.98
C GLY A 141 -22.17 -1.51 -2.32
N ILE A 142 -22.51 -2.68 -1.76
CA ILE A 142 -23.82 -3.33 -1.91
C ILE A 142 -24.92 -2.49 -1.28
N PHE A 143 -24.71 -2.02 -0.04
CA PHE A 143 -25.70 -1.20 0.66
C PHE A 143 -25.99 0.10 -0.08
N LEU A 144 -24.96 0.65 -0.70
CA LEU A 144 -25.11 1.85 -1.50
C LEU A 144 -25.72 1.55 -2.87
N ASP A 145 -25.66 0.33 -3.40
CA ASP A 145 -26.08 0.02 -4.77
C ASP A 145 -27.54 0.36 -5.06
N ASP A 146 -27.84 0.75 -6.30
CA ASP A 146 -29.17 1.25 -6.69
C ASP A 146 -30.28 0.20 -6.53
N PRO A 147 -30.09 -1.09 -6.84
CA PRO A 147 -31.10 -2.12 -6.62
C PRO A 147 -31.52 -2.22 -5.14
N MET A 148 -30.55 -2.16 -4.22
CA MET A 148 -30.80 -2.21 -2.78
C MET A 148 -31.59 -0.98 -2.32
N GLN A 149 -31.25 0.20 -2.84
CA GLN A 149 -31.96 1.43 -2.54
C GLN A 149 -33.40 1.39 -3.05
N ILE A 150 -33.63 0.84 -4.25
CA ILE A 150 -34.97 0.68 -4.82
C ILE A 150 -35.80 -0.29 -3.97
N SER A 151 -35.27 -1.46 -3.59
CA SER A 151 -35.96 -2.41 -2.70
C SER A 151 -36.35 -1.76 -1.36
N ILE A 152 -35.49 -0.90 -0.80
CA ILE A 152 -35.80 -0.14 0.42
C ILE A 152 -36.94 0.86 0.17
N MET A 153 -36.90 1.59 -0.95
CA MET A 153 -37.94 2.57 -1.31
C MET A 153 -39.30 1.92 -1.59
N ASP A 154 -39.30 0.71 -2.13
CA ASP A 154 -40.51 -0.09 -2.42
C ASP A 154 -41.09 -0.76 -1.17
N GLY A 155 -40.46 -0.58 0.00
CA GLY A 155 -40.95 -1.11 1.27
C GLY A 155 -40.75 -2.62 1.44
N ALA A 156 -39.68 -3.17 0.85
CA ALA A 156 -39.31 -4.57 1.04
C ALA A 156 -39.19 -4.91 2.54
N SER A 157 -39.52 -6.15 2.89
CA SER A 157 -39.37 -6.62 4.27
C SER A 157 -37.90 -6.70 4.67
N SER A 158 -37.62 -6.60 5.97
CA SER A 158 -36.25 -6.75 6.49
C SER A 158 -35.60 -8.07 6.09
N ASP A 159 -36.38 -9.15 6.04
CA ASP A 159 -35.90 -10.48 5.71
C ASP A 159 -35.54 -10.57 4.22
N GLN A 160 -36.33 -9.94 3.35
CA GLN A 160 -36.03 -9.86 1.93
C GLN A 160 -34.73 -9.07 1.69
N LEU A 161 -34.63 -7.88 2.27
CA LEU A 161 -33.43 -7.02 2.15
C LEU A 161 -32.17 -7.74 2.68
N PHE A 162 -32.29 -8.46 3.80
CA PHE A 162 -31.18 -9.22 4.35
C PHE A 162 -30.76 -10.38 3.42
N ASN A 163 -31.71 -11.11 2.84
CA ASN A 163 -31.40 -12.20 1.92
C ASN A 163 -30.79 -11.70 0.61
N GLU A 164 -31.30 -10.60 0.04
CA GLU A 164 -30.73 -9.93 -1.13
C GLU A 164 -29.29 -9.48 -0.84
N PHE A 165 -29.07 -8.79 0.28
CA PHE A 165 -27.74 -8.36 0.73
C PHE A 165 -26.79 -9.54 0.91
N LEU A 166 -27.23 -10.60 1.61
CA LEU A 166 -26.40 -11.74 1.91
C LEU A 166 -26.00 -12.50 0.64
N SER A 167 -26.94 -12.69 -0.29
CA SER A 167 -26.65 -13.35 -1.58
C SER A 167 -25.59 -12.58 -2.34
N GLU A 168 -25.78 -11.27 -2.52
CA GLU A 168 -24.85 -10.43 -3.28
C GLU A 168 -23.48 -10.34 -2.58
N TYR A 169 -23.46 -10.26 -1.25
CA TYR A 169 -22.23 -10.27 -0.47
C TYR A 169 -21.44 -11.57 -0.65
N LEU A 170 -22.12 -12.73 -0.61
CA LEU A 170 -21.48 -14.03 -0.80
C LEU A 170 -20.90 -14.17 -2.22
N GLU A 171 -21.56 -13.61 -3.23
CA GLU A 171 -21.04 -13.58 -4.61
C GLU A 171 -19.78 -12.71 -4.74
N ARG A 172 -19.67 -11.62 -3.97
CA ARG A 172 -18.49 -10.72 -3.99
C ARG A 172 -17.35 -11.20 -3.08
N LEU A 173 -17.60 -12.14 -2.17
CA LEU A 173 -16.60 -12.65 -1.22
C LEU A 173 -15.31 -13.21 -1.87
N PRO A 174 -15.34 -13.97 -2.98
CA PRO A 174 -14.13 -14.43 -3.65
C PRO A 174 -13.26 -13.28 -4.17
N ILE A 175 -13.89 -12.20 -4.66
CA ILE A 175 -13.18 -11.00 -5.14
C ILE A 175 -12.49 -10.31 -3.95
N ALA A 176 -13.19 -10.17 -2.82
CA ALA A 176 -12.62 -9.64 -1.59
C ALA A 176 -11.39 -10.45 -1.12
N ALA A 177 -11.47 -11.78 -1.18
CA ALA A 177 -10.36 -12.66 -0.85
C ALA A 177 -9.17 -12.46 -1.79
N ILE A 178 -9.41 -12.36 -3.11
CA ILE A 178 -8.34 -12.11 -4.11
C ILE A 178 -7.67 -10.75 -3.87
N LEU A 179 -8.44 -9.67 -3.70
CA LEU A 179 -7.90 -8.34 -3.44
C LEU A 179 -7.11 -8.30 -2.13
N THR A 180 -7.58 -9.02 -1.11
CA THR A 180 -6.88 -9.19 0.17
C THR A 180 -5.52 -9.86 -0.03
N LEU A 181 -5.48 -10.96 -0.79
CA LEU A 181 -4.25 -11.67 -1.08
C LEU A 181 -3.27 -10.78 -1.84
N ILE A 182 -3.72 -10.06 -2.86
CA ILE A 182 -2.89 -9.13 -3.64
C ILE A 182 -2.32 -8.03 -2.74
N THR A 183 -3.19 -7.28 -2.06
CA THR A 183 -2.79 -6.11 -1.25
C THR A 183 -1.94 -6.51 -0.04
N GLY A 184 -2.28 -7.60 0.64
CA GLY A 184 -1.48 -8.13 1.75
C GLY A 184 -0.12 -8.66 1.30
N SER A 185 -0.06 -9.39 0.18
CA SER A 185 1.20 -9.87 -0.39
C SER A 185 2.13 -8.71 -0.74
N LEU A 186 1.60 -7.63 -1.30
CA LEU A 186 2.39 -6.46 -1.66
C LEU A 186 2.92 -5.69 -0.45
N GLU A 187 2.11 -5.52 0.61
CA GLU A 187 2.59 -4.90 1.85
C GLU A 187 3.70 -5.75 2.50
N ILE A 188 3.55 -7.07 2.52
CA ILE A 188 4.55 -7.98 3.09
C ILE A 188 5.80 -8.01 2.21
N LYS A 189 5.66 -8.11 0.87
CA LYS A 189 6.78 -8.01 -0.08
C LYS A 189 7.57 -6.73 0.13
N GLY A 190 6.86 -5.60 0.24
CA GLY A 190 7.46 -4.31 0.56
C GLY A 190 8.28 -4.38 1.84
N TYR A 191 7.67 -4.85 2.94
CA TYR A 191 8.33 -5.02 4.24
C TYR A 191 9.59 -5.89 4.17
N VAL A 192 9.51 -7.03 3.49
CA VAL A 192 10.64 -7.93 3.29
C VAL A 192 11.75 -7.24 2.52
N ASN A 193 11.44 -6.59 1.39
CA ASN A 193 12.42 -5.85 0.58
C ASN A 193 13.11 -4.73 1.37
N GLY A 194 12.34 -3.98 2.18
CA GLY A 194 12.89 -2.94 3.05
C GLY A 194 13.86 -3.51 4.08
N THR A 195 13.48 -4.63 4.70
CA THR A 195 14.31 -5.35 5.68
C THR A 195 15.63 -5.81 5.07
N PHE A 196 15.59 -6.46 3.89
CA PHE A 196 16.78 -6.93 3.18
C PHE A 196 17.72 -5.80 2.79
N LYS A 197 17.17 -4.74 2.18
CA LYS A 197 17.95 -3.60 1.71
C LYS A 197 18.74 -2.97 2.86
N THR A 198 18.06 -2.64 3.94
CA THR A 198 18.70 -2.02 5.12
C THR A 198 19.73 -2.94 5.73
N GLN A 199 19.44 -4.23 5.86
CA GLN A 199 20.43 -5.16 6.38
C GLN A 199 21.70 -5.20 5.54
N MET A 200 21.58 -5.27 4.22
CA MET A 200 22.73 -5.25 3.32
C MET A 200 23.53 -3.95 3.45
N GLU A 201 22.86 -2.80 3.57
CA GLU A 201 23.51 -1.49 3.78
C GLU A 201 24.33 -1.48 5.08
N TRP A 202 23.75 -1.98 6.18
CA TRP A 202 24.42 -2.05 7.48
C TRP A 202 25.55 -3.06 7.53
N THR A 203 25.39 -4.25 6.94
CA THR A 203 26.47 -5.24 6.81
C THR A 203 27.63 -4.67 6.00
N ASN A 204 27.35 -4.01 4.87
CA ASN A 204 28.40 -3.39 4.06
C ASN A 204 29.11 -2.25 4.80
N TRP A 205 28.37 -1.43 5.55
CA TRP A 205 28.96 -0.41 6.39
C TRP A 205 29.87 -1.02 7.46
N HIS A 206 29.40 -2.03 8.18
CA HIS A 206 30.18 -2.71 9.22
C HIS A 206 31.49 -3.30 8.67
N ASN A 207 31.43 -3.95 7.50
CA ASN A 207 32.62 -4.50 6.86
C ASN A 207 33.63 -3.41 6.47
N ARG A 208 33.17 -2.22 6.07
CA ARG A 208 34.05 -1.07 5.83
C ARG A 208 34.62 -0.53 7.14
N TYR A 209 33.79 -0.41 8.19
CA TYR A 209 34.19 0.06 9.50
C TYR A 209 35.35 -0.78 10.05
N ILE A 210 35.20 -2.11 10.08
CA ILE A 210 36.27 -3.03 10.53
C ILE A 210 37.54 -2.86 9.70
N LYS A 211 37.42 -2.73 8.37
CA LYS A 211 38.60 -2.59 7.51
C LYS A 211 39.35 -1.28 7.78
N THR A 212 38.62 -0.17 7.92
CA THR A 212 39.22 1.16 8.10
C THR A 212 39.80 1.36 9.51
N ASP A 213 39.16 0.79 10.54
CA ASP A 213 39.66 0.86 11.93
C ASP A 213 41.04 0.17 12.06
N HIS A 214 41.27 -0.90 11.31
CA HIS A 214 42.57 -1.57 11.27
C HIS A 214 43.66 -0.85 10.46
N GLU A 215 43.31 0.04 9.54
CA GLU A 215 44.26 0.59 8.56
C GLU A 215 44.60 2.08 8.81
N GLU A 216 43.65 2.94 9.20
CA GLU A 216 43.87 4.41 9.07
C GLU A 216 43.29 5.29 10.20
N GLY A 217 42.69 4.73 11.25
CA GLY A 217 42.14 5.53 12.37
C GLY A 217 41.02 6.52 11.97
N GLY A 218 40.39 6.30 10.81
CA GLY A 218 39.31 7.13 10.29
C GLY A 218 37.94 6.66 10.81
N THR A 219 37.08 7.60 11.20
CA THR A 219 35.70 7.31 11.61
C THR A 219 34.79 7.13 10.39
N VAL A 220 34.24 5.94 10.17
CA VAL A 220 33.23 5.69 9.14
C VAL A 220 31.83 5.90 9.73
N GLU A 221 31.15 6.97 9.33
CA GLU A 221 29.80 7.26 9.81
C GLU A 221 28.79 6.15 9.46
N PRO A 222 27.87 5.78 10.39
CA PRO A 222 26.83 4.79 10.14
C PRO A 222 25.84 5.24 9.04
N PRO A 223 25.13 4.30 8.39
CA PRO A 223 24.10 4.65 7.41
C PRO A 223 23.06 5.59 8.01
N VAL A 224 22.73 6.66 7.27
CA VAL A 224 21.79 7.69 7.73
C VAL A 224 20.44 7.09 8.13
N LEU A 225 19.98 7.40 9.34
CA LEU A 225 18.66 7.00 9.82
C LEU A 225 17.57 7.69 9.00
N MET A 226 16.52 6.96 8.62
CA MET A 226 15.40 7.55 7.89
C MET A 226 14.65 8.62 8.70
N THR A 227 14.80 8.61 10.03
CA THR A 227 14.20 9.63 10.92
C THR A 227 14.76 11.02 10.69
N ASP A 228 16.01 11.16 10.23
CA ASP A 228 16.66 12.47 10.14
C ASP A 228 16.45 13.15 8.78
N GLN A 229 16.28 12.38 7.71
CA GLN A 229 16.07 12.95 6.36
C GLN A 229 14.62 13.37 6.07
N SER A 230 13.66 12.96 6.89
CA SER A 230 12.22 13.15 6.59
C SER A 230 11.63 14.44 7.14
N VAL A 231 12.32 15.16 8.04
CA VAL A 231 11.72 16.30 8.75
C VAL A 231 12.24 17.66 8.29
N ALA A 232 13.50 17.84 7.89
CA ALA A 232 14.03 19.21 7.73
C ALA A 232 13.71 19.91 6.38
N ILE A 233 13.57 19.16 5.27
CA ILE A 233 13.60 19.78 3.92
C ILE A 233 12.20 19.98 3.29
N PHE A 234 11.15 19.38 3.85
CA PHE A 234 9.80 19.42 3.24
C PHE A 234 8.67 19.81 4.21
N THR A 235 9.01 20.30 5.41
CA THR A 235 8.08 20.37 6.55
C THR A 235 7.01 21.42 6.51
N PHE A 236 7.09 22.46 5.69
CA PHE A 236 6.19 23.60 5.92
C PHE A 236 5.13 23.90 4.86
N ARG A 237 5.10 23.22 3.69
CA ARG A 237 4.06 23.56 2.68
C ARG A 237 3.45 22.41 1.89
N LEU A 238 4.04 21.22 1.88
CA LEU A 238 3.55 20.15 1.01
C LEU A 238 2.35 19.35 1.55
N PRO A 239 2.24 19.03 2.85
CA PRO A 239 1.09 18.27 3.36
C PRO A 239 -0.20 19.06 3.24
N GLU A 240 -0.16 20.34 3.62
CA GLU A 240 -1.30 21.25 3.46
C GLU A 240 -1.64 21.44 1.99
N ARG A 241 -0.65 21.64 1.11
CA ARG A 241 -0.91 21.81 -0.32
C ARG A 241 -1.41 20.55 -1.00
N VAL A 242 -0.91 19.36 -0.67
CA VAL A 242 -1.38 18.10 -1.27
C VAL A 242 -2.75 17.72 -0.71
N ILE A 243 -3.00 17.91 0.60
CA ILE A 243 -4.33 17.69 1.17
C ILE A 243 -5.31 18.73 0.61
N PHE A 244 -4.92 19.99 0.52
CA PHE A 244 -5.74 21.07 -0.05
C PHE A 244 -5.98 20.85 -1.54
N GLU A 245 -4.97 20.49 -2.34
CA GLU A 245 -5.13 20.20 -3.76
C GLU A 245 -5.98 18.94 -3.96
N SER A 246 -5.80 17.89 -3.15
CA SER A 246 -6.66 16.69 -3.22
C SER A 246 -8.10 17.03 -2.85
N VAL A 247 -8.32 17.79 -1.76
CA VAL A 247 -9.64 18.25 -1.33
C VAL A 247 -10.25 19.19 -2.37
N CYS A 248 -9.47 20.09 -2.99
CA CYS A 248 -9.95 20.99 -4.04
C CYS A 248 -10.27 20.23 -5.32
N TRP A 249 -9.49 19.22 -5.70
CA TRP A 249 -9.81 18.34 -6.82
C TRP A 249 -11.05 17.51 -6.51
N ILE A 250 -11.19 16.97 -5.31
CA ILE A 250 -12.38 16.24 -4.85
C ILE A 250 -13.62 17.15 -4.92
N LEU A 251 -13.54 18.36 -4.36
CA LEU A 251 -14.63 19.33 -4.34
C LEU A 251 -14.97 19.82 -5.75
N ALA A 252 -13.97 20.17 -6.57
CA ALA A 252 -14.18 20.58 -7.96
C ALA A 252 -14.78 19.46 -8.79
N PHE A 253 -14.32 18.22 -8.58
CA PHE A 253 -14.84 17.06 -9.29
C PHE A 253 -16.27 16.73 -8.86
N THR A 254 -16.57 16.79 -7.56
CA THR A 254 -17.93 16.60 -7.01
C THR A 254 -18.87 17.70 -7.48
N LEU A 255 -18.40 18.95 -7.51
CA LEU A 255 -19.17 20.09 -8.01
C LEU A 255 -19.47 19.91 -9.51
N CYS A 256 -18.46 19.55 -10.32
CA CYS A 256 -18.64 19.29 -11.75
C CYS A 256 -19.59 18.11 -12.01
N THR A 257 -19.47 16.98 -11.30
CA THR A 257 -20.35 15.83 -11.52
C THR A 257 -21.79 16.12 -11.08
N THR A 258 -21.97 16.85 -9.98
CA THR A 258 -23.30 17.30 -9.52
C THR A 258 -23.92 18.28 -10.52
N LEU A 259 -23.13 19.21 -11.07
CA LEU A 259 -23.58 20.16 -12.08
C LEU A 259 -23.95 19.44 -13.39
N LEU A 260 -23.13 18.49 -13.85
CA LEU A 260 -23.40 17.71 -15.06
C LEU A 260 -24.63 16.83 -14.92
N SER A 261 -24.88 16.28 -13.73
CA SER A 261 -26.10 15.53 -13.45
C SER A 261 -27.33 16.45 -13.38
N TRP A 262 -27.22 17.62 -12.73
CA TRP A 262 -28.29 18.61 -12.70
C TRP A 262 -28.69 19.09 -14.10
N LEU A 263 -27.71 19.20 -15.01
CA LEU A 263 -27.94 19.51 -16.43
C LEU A 263 -28.51 18.34 -17.26
N GLY A 264 -28.72 17.17 -16.65
CA GLY A 264 -29.21 15.98 -17.33
C GLY A 264 -28.21 15.34 -18.31
N ILE A 265 -26.92 15.68 -18.21
CA ILE A 265 -25.86 15.14 -19.07
C ILE A 265 -25.35 13.79 -18.53
N VAL A 266 -25.40 13.59 -17.22
CA VAL A 266 -25.04 12.34 -16.55
C VAL A 266 -26.24 11.84 -15.76
N GLU A 267 -26.75 10.66 -16.11
CA GLU A 267 -28.00 10.12 -15.56
C GLU A 267 -27.90 9.73 -14.08
N ASN A 268 -26.70 9.50 -13.55
CA ASN A 268 -26.52 9.07 -12.16
C ASN A 268 -25.34 9.78 -11.45
N PRO A 269 -25.59 10.81 -10.63
CA PRO A 269 -24.56 11.50 -9.86
C PRO A 269 -23.97 10.65 -8.72
N ASN A 270 -24.72 9.64 -8.26
CA ASN A 270 -24.32 8.79 -7.13
C ASN A 270 -23.21 7.81 -7.52
N PHE A 271 -23.14 7.41 -8.79
CA PHE A 271 -22.09 6.51 -9.28
C PHE A 271 -20.69 7.06 -8.96
N PHE A 272 -20.46 8.36 -9.22
CA PHE A 272 -19.13 8.97 -9.02
C PHE A 272 -18.84 9.38 -7.57
N VAL A 273 -19.85 9.85 -6.83
CA VAL A 273 -19.72 10.21 -5.41
C VAL A 273 -19.41 8.96 -4.58
N ARG A 274 -19.93 7.78 -4.93
CA ARG A 274 -19.59 6.49 -4.29
C ARG A 274 -18.11 6.13 -4.40
N TYR A 275 -17.51 6.23 -5.59
CA TYR A 275 -16.08 5.92 -5.78
C TYR A 275 -15.15 6.98 -5.16
N LEU A 276 -15.55 8.25 -5.15
CA LEU A 276 -14.78 9.33 -4.53
C LEU A 276 -14.79 9.27 -3.00
N SER A 277 -15.94 8.92 -2.40
CA SER A 277 -16.07 8.63 -0.97
C SER A 277 -15.15 7.47 -0.55
N PHE A 278 -15.06 6.44 -1.40
CA PHE A 278 -14.11 5.34 -1.23
C PHE A 278 -12.65 5.82 -1.29
N ALA A 279 -12.29 6.64 -2.27
CA ALA A 279 -10.94 7.18 -2.40
C ALA A 279 -10.53 8.06 -1.20
N VAL A 280 -11.48 8.79 -0.59
CA VAL A 280 -11.26 9.60 0.62
C VAL A 280 -11.06 8.73 1.86
N ILE A 281 -11.86 7.67 2.05
CA ILE A 281 -11.67 6.70 3.14
C ILE A 281 -10.34 5.94 2.97
N LEU A 282 -9.92 5.69 1.74
CA LEU A 282 -8.64 5.04 1.40
C LEU A 282 -7.41 5.91 1.65
N ALA A 283 -7.57 7.23 1.69
CA ALA A 283 -6.49 8.20 1.88
C ALA A 283 -6.26 8.58 3.36
N LEU A 284 -7.25 8.33 4.23
CA LEU A 284 -7.17 8.51 5.68
C LEU A 284 -6.56 7.28 6.39
#